data_AF-A0A7C8RIQ3-F1
#
_entry.id   AF-A0A7C8RIQ3-F1
#
_cell.length_a   1.000
_cell.length_b   1.000
_cell.length_c   1.000
_cell.angle_alpha   90.00
_cell.angle_beta   90.00
_cell.angle_gamma   90.00
#
_symmetry.space_group_name_H-M   'P 1'
#
loop_
_entity.id
_entity.type
_entity.pdbx_description
1 polymer ?
#
loop_
_entity_poly.entity_id
_entity_poly.type
_entity_poly.pdbx_seq_one_letter_code
_entity_poly.pdbx_strand_id
1 'polypeptide(L)'
;MPFSDFAVRHSPENNDPAPISVLAPYSNIILTISIVTLFIVKHAILEPHLPHVYAHMWGPSSEATKRALLTLHLAALIRAVMVAIGLYPFIFVMFGSSKLSDPAHIFGGRLTMGDCIVIAMCNLPSFYIFEIIHRSRLSIATWIHHVGSILTAQSTLTLVIHGHRNARYQFLIITLWGFFDVVMELAPVFALIQLRLARGHHDYLCFVYKITAVWLFVLNNVQTVMFIYISWMIWDDWALAFKIGTPMLYAAFKFSQWQQAYFYVVLMRSELSEKLRKIALKEVEGHPLSPEEEKEKRQGS
;
A
#
# COMPACT_ATOMS: atom_id res chain seq x y z
N MET A 1 -15.07 -17.47 -19.82
CA MET A 1 -16.35 -16.99 -19.28
C MET A 1 -16.27 -15.48 -19.14
N PRO A 2 -17.35 -14.75 -19.46
CA PRO A 2 -17.41 -13.29 -19.27
C PRO A 2 -17.40 -12.91 -17.77
N PHE A 3 -16.92 -11.70 -17.48
CA PHE A 3 -16.88 -11.14 -16.12
C PHE A 3 -18.28 -10.96 -15.49
N SER A 4 -19.32 -10.91 -16.32
CA SER A 4 -20.74 -10.87 -15.92
C SER A 4 -21.15 -12.05 -15.04
N ASP A 5 -20.44 -13.17 -15.13
CA ASP A 5 -20.80 -14.40 -14.42
C ASP A 5 -20.13 -14.48 -13.04
N PHE A 6 -19.51 -13.40 -12.56
CA PHE A 6 -18.80 -13.35 -11.27
C PHE A 6 -19.70 -13.76 -10.10
N ALA A 7 -20.90 -13.17 -9.99
CA ALA A 7 -21.85 -13.50 -8.93
C ALA A 7 -22.29 -14.96 -9.01
N VAL A 8 -22.56 -15.46 -10.21
CA VAL A 8 -22.95 -16.85 -10.46
C VAL A 8 -21.82 -17.81 -10.09
N ARG A 9 -20.57 -17.53 -10.49
CA ARG A 9 -19.39 -18.38 -10.21
C ARG A 9 -19.07 -18.46 -8.73
N HIS A 10 -19.32 -17.38 -7.99
CA HIS A 10 -19.02 -17.30 -6.57
C HIS A 10 -20.28 -17.41 -5.69
N SER A 11 -21.43 -17.77 -6.26
CA SER A 11 -22.67 -18.00 -5.50
C SER A 11 -22.60 -19.28 -4.68
N PRO A 12 -23.27 -19.34 -3.52
CA PRO A 12 -23.28 -20.55 -2.68
C PRO A 12 -23.65 -21.83 -3.43
N GLU A 13 -24.51 -21.75 -4.46
CA GLU A 13 -25.03 -22.88 -5.22
C GLU A 13 -24.02 -23.46 -6.24
N ASN A 14 -23.20 -22.62 -6.87
CA ASN A 14 -22.21 -23.03 -7.88
C ASN A 14 -20.79 -23.20 -7.32
N ASN A 15 -20.65 -22.91 -6.03
CA ASN A 15 -19.40 -23.04 -5.32
C ASN A 15 -19.11 -24.48 -4.94
N ASP A 16 -17.82 -24.78 -4.91
CA ASP A 16 -17.30 -25.98 -4.28
C ASP A 16 -17.68 -25.96 -2.77
N PRO A 17 -18.26 -27.04 -2.21
CA PRO A 17 -18.48 -27.16 -0.76
C PRO A 17 -17.17 -27.10 0.03
N ALA A 18 -16.02 -27.21 -0.64
CA ALA A 18 -14.71 -27.05 -0.03
C ALA A 18 -14.55 -25.68 0.67
N PRO A 19 -13.86 -25.65 1.83
CA PRO A 19 -13.52 -24.40 2.51
C PRO A 19 -12.67 -23.51 1.59
N ILE A 20 -12.80 -22.18 1.74
CA ILE A 20 -12.02 -21.20 0.95
C ILE A 20 -10.52 -21.50 1.01
N SER A 21 -10.03 -21.96 2.16
CA SER A 21 -8.66 -22.37 2.38
C SER A 21 -8.61 -23.24 3.62
N VAL A 22 -7.79 -24.30 3.57
CA VAL A 22 -7.49 -25.15 4.73
C VAL A 22 -6.61 -24.42 5.76
N LEU A 23 -5.96 -23.34 5.34
CA LEU A 23 -5.12 -22.51 6.20
C LEU A 23 -5.91 -21.46 6.98
N ALA A 24 -7.17 -21.19 6.62
CA ALA A 24 -7.98 -20.15 7.26
C ALA A 24 -8.05 -20.30 8.81
N PRO A 25 -8.25 -21.50 9.39
CA PRO A 25 -8.23 -21.68 10.85
C PRO A 25 -6.88 -21.36 11.52
N TYR A 26 -5.80 -21.36 10.76
CA TYR A 26 -4.44 -21.06 11.22
C TYR A 26 -4.04 -19.60 10.98
N SER A 27 -4.98 -18.73 10.59
CA SER A 27 -4.73 -17.31 10.27
C SER A 27 -3.95 -16.57 11.35
N ASN A 28 -4.27 -16.79 12.63
CA ASN A 28 -3.57 -16.16 13.75
C ASN A 28 -2.10 -16.59 13.81
N ILE A 29 -1.81 -17.87 13.58
CA ILE A 29 -0.44 -18.39 13.55
C ILE A 29 0.31 -17.80 12.36
N ILE A 30 -0.31 -17.75 11.18
CA ILE A 30 0.28 -17.15 9.98
C ILE A 30 0.59 -15.67 10.24
N LEU A 31 -0.36 -14.92 10.81
CA LEU A 31 -0.17 -13.52 11.20
C LEU A 31 1.03 -13.35 12.15
N THR A 32 1.12 -14.18 13.20
CA THR A 32 2.23 -14.15 14.16
C THR A 32 3.57 -14.46 13.48
N ILE A 33 3.63 -15.50 12.65
CA ILE A 33 4.83 -15.86 11.90
C ILE A 33 5.26 -14.71 10.99
N SER A 34 4.32 -14.04 10.31
CA SER A 34 4.63 -12.87 9.48
C SER A 34 5.21 -11.72 10.31
N ILE A 35 4.64 -11.41 11.49
CA ILE A 35 5.19 -10.37 12.38
C ILE A 35 6.62 -10.71 12.83
N VAL A 36 6.85 -11.95 13.26
CA VAL A 36 8.19 -12.43 13.68
C VAL A 36 9.18 -12.35 12.52
N THR A 37 8.75 -12.72 11.32
CA THR A 37 9.56 -12.64 10.11
C THR A 37 9.94 -11.18 9.80
N LEU A 38 9.00 -10.25 9.88
CA LEU A 38 9.27 -8.82 9.71
C LEU A 38 10.28 -8.29 10.74
N PHE A 39 10.16 -8.72 11.99
CA PHE A 39 11.11 -8.38 13.06
C PHE A 39 12.53 -8.90 12.76
N ILE A 40 12.66 -10.17 12.37
CA ILE A 40 13.95 -10.79 12.02
C ILE A 40 14.56 -10.08 10.81
N VAL A 41 13.78 -9.87 9.75
CA VAL A 41 14.26 -9.19 8.54
C VAL A 41 14.75 -7.78 8.86
N LYS A 42 14.01 -7.01 9.67
CA LYS A 42 14.48 -5.67 10.09
C LYS A 42 15.84 -5.74 10.77
N HIS A 43 15.97 -6.53 11.84
CA HIS A 43 17.15 -6.47 12.72
C HIS A 43 18.35 -7.26 12.19
N ALA A 44 18.11 -8.43 11.60
CA ALA A 44 19.17 -9.31 11.12
C ALA A 44 19.63 -9.01 9.70
N ILE A 45 18.77 -8.40 8.86
CA ILE A 45 19.07 -8.18 7.43
C ILE A 45 19.17 -6.69 7.12
N LEU A 46 18.11 -5.92 7.34
CA LEU A 46 18.06 -4.53 6.88
C LEU A 46 18.97 -3.60 7.70
N GLU A 47 18.99 -3.72 9.02
CA GLU A 47 19.83 -2.89 9.90
C GLU A 47 21.34 -3.03 9.61
N PRO A 48 21.91 -4.23 9.41
CA PRO A 48 23.31 -4.37 9.00
C PRO A 48 23.56 -3.99 7.54
N HIS A 49 22.61 -4.23 6.62
CA HIS A 49 22.85 -4.10 5.19
C HIS A 49 22.62 -2.69 4.65
N LEU A 50 21.57 -1.99 5.08
CA LEU A 50 21.25 -0.64 4.57
C LEU A 50 22.36 0.41 4.77
N PRO A 51 23.14 0.42 5.87
CA PRO A 51 24.30 1.32 6.00
C PRO A 51 25.31 1.18 4.86
N HIS A 52 25.49 -0.03 4.33
CA HIS A 52 26.41 -0.29 3.22
C HIS A 52 25.82 0.19 1.89
N VAL A 53 24.54 -0.09 1.64
CA VAL A 53 23.83 0.36 0.43
C VAL A 53 23.77 1.88 0.35
N TYR A 54 23.60 2.54 1.49
CA TYR A 54 23.45 4.00 1.60
C TYR A 54 24.65 4.70 2.23
N ALA A 55 25.86 4.14 2.09
CA ALA A 55 27.07 4.63 2.78
C ALA A 55 27.30 6.14 2.62
N HIS A 56 27.05 6.69 1.42
CA HIS A 56 27.23 8.11 1.10
C HIS A 56 26.32 9.07 1.90
N MET A 57 25.20 8.58 2.42
CA MET A 57 24.20 9.39 3.14
C MET A 57 23.89 8.88 4.55
N TRP A 58 24.32 7.66 4.91
CA TRP A 58 23.92 7.00 6.15
C TRP A 58 24.49 7.69 7.40
N GLY A 59 25.79 7.98 7.41
CA GLY A 59 26.47 8.71 8.50
C GLY A 59 25.82 10.05 8.85
N PRO A 60 25.66 10.99 7.89
CA PRO A 60 25.07 12.31 8.14
C PRO A 60 23.55 12.30 8.35
N SER A 61 22.86 11.17 8.10
CA SER A 61 21.40 11.10 8.26
C SER A 61 20.98 11.07 9.72
N SER A 62 19.90 11.79 10.04
CA SER A 62 19.28 11.70 11.37
C SER A 62 18.73 10.30 11.66
N GLU A 63 18.66 9.93 12.94
CA GLU A 63 18.07 8.64 13.37
C GLU A 63 16.62 8.45 12.89
N ALA A 64 15.86 9.55 12.79
CA ALA A 64 14.52 9.51 12.21
C ALA A 64 14.54 9.14 10.71
N THR A 65 15.54 9.62 9.96
CA THR A 65 15.70 9.29 8.53
C THR A 65 16.10 7.84 8.35
N LYS A 66 17.05 7.33 9.16
CA LYS A 66 17.49 5.93 9.14
C LYS A 66 16.34 4.97 9.45
N ARG A 67 15.58 5.24 10.53
CA ARG A 67 14.37 4.46 10.87
C ARG A 67 13.34 4.49 9.75
N ALA A 68 13.10 5.64 9.13
CA ALA A 68 12.16 5.73 8.02
C ALA A 68 12.63 4.92 6.80
N LEU A 69 13.93 4.90 6.47
CA LEU A 69 14.46 4.08 5.39
C LEU A 69 14.28 2.58 5.67
N LEU A 70 14.56 2.13 6.90
CA LEU A 70 14.33 0.75 7.32
C LEU A 70 12.86 0.35 7.13
N THR A 71 11.93 1.17 7.63
CA THR A 71 10.49 0.92 7.47
C THR A 71 10.06 0.91 6.00
N LEU A 72 10.58 1.82 5.16
CA LEU A 72 10.25 1.87 3.73
C LEU A 72 10.75 0.62 2.98
N HIS A 73 11.93 0.11 3.30
CA HIS A 73 12.43 -1.13 2.69
C HIS A 73 11.63 -2.35 3.13
N LEU A 74 11.25 -2.40 4.41
CA LEU A 74 10.38 -3.46 4.91
C LEU A 74 8.99 -3.39 4.25
N ALA A 75 8.47 -2.18 4.06
CA ALA A 75 7.23 -1.91 3.33
C ALA A 75 7.31 -2.37 1.87
N ALA A 76 8.43 -2.09 1.19
CA ALA A 76 8.66 -2.54 -0.17
C ALA A 76 8.74 -4.08 -0.25
N LEU A 77 9.50 -4.70 0.67
CA LEU A 77 9.70 -6.14 0.70
C LEU A 77 8.40 -6.91 0.91
N ILE A 78 7.59 -6.53 1.91
CA ILE A 78 6.34 -7.24 2.18
C ILE A 78 5.38 -7.13 1.00
N ARG A 79 5.33 -5.97 0.33
CA ARG A 79 4.50 -5.77 -0.88
C ARG A 79 5.02 -6.61 -2.04
N ALA A 80 6.34 -6.73 -2.22
CA ALA A 80 6.93 -7.62 -3.22
C ALA A 80 6.57 -9.09 -2.98
N VAL A 81 6.65 -9.56 -1.72
CA VAL A 81 6.23 -10.91 -1.32
C VAL A 81 4.73 -11.12 -1.60
N MET A 82 3.89 -10.14 -1.26
CA MET A 82 2.46 -10.21 -1.52
C MET A 82 2.13 -10.24 -3.02
N VAL A 83 2.84 -9.48 -3.85
CA VAL A 83 2.67 -9.55 -5.31
C VAL A 83 3.10 -10.93 -5.81
N ALA A 84 4.23 -11.45 -5.34
CA ALA A 84 4.72 -12.76 -5.76
C ALA A 84 3.75 -13.90 -5.41
N ILE A 85 3.14 -13.87 -4.23
CA ILE A 85 2.22 -14.93 -3.76
C ILE A 85 0.79 -14.71 -4.25
N GLY A 86 0.33 -13.46 -4.24
CA GLY A 86 -1.09 -13.11 -4.35
C GLY A 86 -1.54 -12.64 -5.74
N LEU A 87 -0.63 -12.14 -6.60
CA LEU A 87 -1.03 -11.57 -7.90
C LEU A 87 -1.72 -12.60 -8.79
N TYR A 88 -1.10 -13.77 -8.97
CA TYR A 88 -1.65 -14.82 -9.83
C TYR A 88 -3.00 -15.35 -9.31
N PRO A 89 -3.13 -15.79 -8.04
CA PRO A 89 -4.42 -16.19 -7.49
C PRO A 89 -5.49 -15.11 -7.61
N PHE A 90 -5.14 -13.85 -7.33
CA PHE A 90 -6.07 -12.73 -7.43
C PHE A 90 -6.62 -12.57 -8.84
N ILE A 91 -5.75 -12.50 -9.86
CA ILE A 91 -6.18 -12.27 -11.24
C ILE A 91 -7.08 -13.40 -11.73
N PHE A 92 -6.70 -14.65 -11.50
CA PHE A 92 -7.44 -15.81 -12.00
C PHE A 92 -8.76 -16.04 -11.27
N VAL A 93 -8.84 -15.73 -9.97
CA VAL A 93 -10.09 -15.84 -9.19
C VAL A 93 -11.05 -14.70 -9.50
N MET A 94 -10.54 -13.46 -9.59
CA MET A 94 -11.41 -12.28 -9.74
C MET A 94 -11.87 -12.09 -11.19
N PHE A 95 -10.96 -12.25 -12.15
CA PHE A 95 -11.21 -11.96 -13.56
C PHE A 95 -11.17 -13.18 -14.46
N GLY A 96 -10.53 -14.26 -14.01
CA GLY A 96 -10.46 -15.52 -14.72
C GLY A 96 -11.66 -16.44 -14.44
N SER A 97 -11.47 -17.73 -14.73
CA SER A 97 -12.45 -18.79 -14.48
C SER A 97 -12.15 -19.63 -13.25
N SER A 98 -11.11 -19.28 -12.47
CA SER A 98 -10.65 -20.11 -11.35
C SER A 98 -11.51 -19.91 -10.10
N LYS A 99 -11.67 -20.98 -9.33
CA LYS A 99 -12.26 -20.99 -8.00
C LYS A 99 -11.17 -20.88 -6.93
N LEU A 100 -11.57 -20.55 -5.70
CA LEU A 100 -10.66 -20.48 -4.56
C LEU A 100 -10.04 -21.84 -4.20
N SER A 101 -10.77 -22.94 -4.44
CA SER A 101 -10.29 -24.31 -4.20
C SER A 101 -9.36 -24.85 -5.29
N ASP A 102 -9.24 -24.17 -6.44
CA ASP A 102 -8.39 -24.63 -7.53
C ASP A 102 -6.90 -24.61 -7.12
N PRO A 103 -6.09 -25.55 -7.61
CA PRO A 103 -4.66 -25.57 -7.35
C PRO A 103 -3.95 -24.38 -8.00
N ALA A 104 -3.09 -23.71 -7.24
CA ALA A 104 -2.20 -22.67 -7.74
C ALA A 104 -1.00 -23.31 -8.46
N HIS A 105 -1.16 -23.55 -9.76
CA HIS A 105 -0.17 -24.27 -10.58
C HIS A 105 1.23 -23.65 -10.59
N ILE A 106 1.33 -22.32 -10.45
CA ILE A 106 2.62 -21.62 -10.38
C ILE A 106 3.45 -22.01 -9.14
N PHE A 107 2.81 -22.58 -8.11
CA PHE A 107 3.45 -23.09 -6.90
C PHE A 107 3.50 -24.63 -6.87
N GLY A 108 3.55 -25.25 -8.05
CA GLY A 108 3.58 -26.71 -8.18
C GLY A 108 2.27 -27.41 -7.81
N GLY A 109 1.16 -26.67 -7.72
CA GLY A 109 -0.18 -27.21 -7.50
C GLY A 109 -0.46 -27.77 -6.09
N ARG A 110 0.45 -27.57 -5.13
CA ARG A 110 0.28 -28.04 -3.74
C ARG A 110 -0.58 -27.12 -2.88
N LEU A 111 -0.60 -25.83 -3.21
CA LEU A 111 -1.40 -24.81 -2.54
C LEU A 111 -2.60 -24.49 -3.42
N THR A 112 -3.75 -24.18 -2.81
CA THR A 112 -4.90 -23.64 -3.54
C THR A 112 -4.77 -22.13 -3.77
N MET A 113 -5.56 -21.58 -4.69
CA MET A 113 -5.66 -20.13 -4.88
C MET A 113 -6.05 -19.42 -3.58
N GLY A 114 -6.99 -19.99 -2.84
CA GLY A 114 -7.46 -19.48 -1.56
C GLY A 114 -6.39 -19.52 -0.47
N ASP A 115 -5.58 -20.58 -0.39
CA ASP A 115 -4.45 -20.64 0.55
C ASP A 115 -3.47 -19.49 0.34
N CYS A 116 -3.12 -19.21 -0.93
CA CYS A 116 -2.23 -18.12 -1.29
C CYS A 116 -2.82 -16.76 -0.88
N ILE A 117 -4.12 -16.55 -1.13
CA ILE A 117 -4.81 -15.31 -0.77
C ILE A 117 -4.92 -15.16 0.76
N VAL A 118 -5.21 -16.22 1.51
CA VAL A 118 -5.24 -16.18 2.98
C VAL A 118 -3.88 -15.81 3.56
N ILE A 119 -2.78 -16.38 3.02
CA ILE A 119 -1.42 -16.01 3.41
C ILE A 119 -1.18 -14.52 3.14
N ALA A 120 -1.53 -14.02 1.94
CA ALA A 120 -1.41 -12.59 1.62
C ALA A 120 -2.26 -11.71 2.55
N MET A 121 -3.48 -12.14 2.88
CA MET A 121 -4.42 -11.42 3.74
C MET A 121 -4.00 -11.37 5.21
N CYS A 122 -3.07 -12.23 5.64
CA CYS A 122 -2.40 -12.14 6.94
C CYS A 122 -1.13 -11.27 6.87
N ASN A 123 -0.39 -11.30 5.76
CA ASN A 123 0.85 -10.55 5.58
C ASN A 123 0.64 -9.03 5.62
N LEU A 124 -0.40 -8.49 4.97
CA LEU A 124 -0.63 -7.03 5.00
C LEU A 124 -0.96 -6.50 6.40
N PRO A 125 -1.91 -7.09 7.15
CA PRO A 125 -2.13 -6.73 8.56
C PRO A 125 -0.89 -6.89 9.43
N SER A 126 -0.04 -7.90 9.19
CA SER A 126 1.20 -8.09 9.96
C SER A 126 2.13 -6.87 9.84
N PHE A 127 2.25 -6.32 8.62
CA PHE A 127 3.05 -5.13 8.37
C PHE A 127 2.42 -3.89 9.01
N TYR A 128 1.09 -3.76 8.99
CA TYR A 128 0.39 -2.66 9.64
C TYR A 128 0.53 -2.68 11.15
N ILE A 129 0.42 -3.85 11.79
CA ILE A 129 0.70 -4.02 13.22
C ILE A 129 2.15 -3.62 13.51
N PHE A 130 3.08 -4.12 12.70
CA PHE A 130 4.49 -3.81 12.83
C PHE A 130 4.76 -2.29 12.72
N GLU A 131 4.20 -1.62 11.72
CA GLU A 131 4.39 -0.20 11.47
C GLU A 131 3.80 0.66 12.58
N ILE A 132 2.60 0.33 13.08
CA ILE A 132 1.97 1.03 14.21
C ILE A 132 2.86 0.99 15.45
N ILE A 133 3.46 -0.16 15.76
CA ILE A 133 4.31 -0.33 16.95
C ILE A 133 5.65 0.40 16.78
N HIS A 134 6.23 0.37 15.58
CA HIS A 134 7.61 0.86 15.36
C HIS A 134 7.70 2.33 14.94
N ARG A 135 6.65 2.94 14.41
CA ARG A 135 6.69 4.36 14.02
C ARG A 135 6.39 5.28 15.19
N SER A 136 7.26 6.28 15.36
CA SER A 136 7.12 7.29 16.40
C SER A 136 6.00 8.32 16.14
N ARG A 137 5.60 8.51 14.87
CA ARG A 137 4.53 9.44 14.48
C ARG A 137 3.78 8.90 13.26
N LEU A 138 2.49 8.66 13.42
CA LEU A 138 1.56 8.33 12.35
C LEU A 138 0.48 9.40 12.27
N SER A 139 0.01 9.70 11.05
CA SER A 139 -1.16 10.56 10.90
C SER A 139 -2.42 9.82 11.35
N ILE A 140 -3.45 10.55 11.79
CA ILE A 140 -4.74 9.95 12.18
C ILE A 140 -5.34 9.16 11.00
N ALA A 141 -5.26 9.70 9.78
CA ALA A 141 -5.72 9.03 8.57
C ALA A 141 -5.00 7.69 8.35
N THR A 142 -3.68 7.65 8.56
CA THR A 142 -2.88 6.43 8.48
C THR A 142 -3.25 5.44 9.58
N TRP A 143 -3.49 5.92 10.80
CA TRP A 143 -3.92 5.08 11.92
C TRP A 143 -5.27 4.42 11.66
N ILE A 144 -6.27 5.19 11.23
CA ILE A 144 -7.59 4.69 10.84
C ILE A 144 -7.48 3.66 9.71
N HIS A 145 -6.68 3.95 8.68
CA HIS A 145 -6.44 3.03 7.56
C HIS A 145 -5.86 1.71 8.03
N HIS A 146 -4.77 1.73 8.81
CA HIS A 146 -4.11 0.52 9.27
C HIS A 146 -4.98 -0.31 10.22
N VAL A 147 -5.56 0.33 11.24
CA VAL A 147 -6.44 -0.34 12.20
C VAL A 147 -7.67 -0.91 11.49
N GLY A 148 -8.30 -0.13 10.63
CA GLY A 148 -9.42 -0.58 9.83
C GLY A 148 -9.06 -1.79 8.95
N SER A 149 -7.88 -1.78 8.30
CA SER A 149 -7.43 -2.86 7.43
C SER A 149 -7.20 -4.15 8.22
N ILE A 150 -6.58 -4.03 9.40
CA ILE A 150 -6.38 -5.16 10.31
C ILE A 150 -7.74 -5.74 10.71
N LEU A 151 -8.64 -4.92 11.25
CA LEU A 151 -9.95 -5.37 11.71
C LEU A 151 -10.76 -6.01 10.58
N THR A 152 -10.70 -5.43 9.38
CA THR A 152 -11.45 -5.91 8.22
C THR A 152 -10.94 -7.25 7.71
N ALA A 153 -9.62 -7.40 7.59
CA ALA A 153 -9.00 -8.66 7.18
C ALA A 153 -9.28 -9.77 8.22
N GLN A 154 -9.09 -9.50 9.51
CA GLN A 154 -9.29 -10.49 10.57
C GLN A 154 -10.77 -10.85 10.79
N SER A 155 -11.68 -9.87 10.68
CA SER A 155 -13.12 -10.14 10.75
C SER A 155 -13.56 -10.99 9.55
N THR A 156 -13.01 -10.72 8.37
CA THR A 156 -13.31 -11.52 7.17
C THR A 156 -12.83 -12.96 7.32
N LEU A 157 -11.61 -13.19 7.82
CA LEU A 157 -11.14 -14.55 8.11
C LEU A 157 -11.99 -15.24 9.17
N THR A 158 -12.42 -14.53 10.20
CA THR A 158 -13.35 -15.05 11.22
C THR A 158 -14.66 -15.52 10.59
N LEU A 159 -15.26 -14.72 9.69
CA LEU A 159 -16.47 -15.11 8.96
C LEU A 159 -16.26 -16.37 8.12
N VAL A 160 -15.09 -16.51 7.49
CA VAL A 160 -14.72 -17.69 6.69
C VAL A 160 -14.60 -18.93 7.57
N ILE A 161 -13.90 -18.84 8.70
CA ILE A 161 -13.70 -19.97 9.62
C ILE A 161 -15.03 -20.48 10.17
N HIS A 162 -15.96 -19.58 10.50
CA HIS A 162 -17.26 -19.93 11.08
C HIS A 162 -18.34 -20.18 10.01
N GLY A 163 -17.98 -20.23 8.73
CA GLY A 163 -18.91 -20.59 7.65
C GLY A 163 -20.08 -19.62 7.47
N HIS A 164 -19.88 -18.33 7.74
CA HIS A 164 -20.95 -17.34 7.56
C HIS A 164 -21.40 -17.29 6.09
N ARG A 165 -22.72 -17.22 5.82
CA ARG A 165 -23.30 -17.26 4.46
C ARG A 165 -22.64 -16.28 3.47
N ASN A 166 -22.36 -15.05 3.92
CA ASN A 166 -21.72 -14.02 3.09
C ASN A 166 -20.19 -13.96 3.18
N ALA A 167 -19.53 -14.91 3.86
CA ALA A 167 -18.09 -14.88 4.10
C ALA A 167 -17.28 -14.83 2.81
N ARG A 168 -17.69 -15.59 1.79
CA ARG A 168 -16.97 -15.65 0.51
C ARG A 168 -17.03 -14.34 -0.26
N TYR A 169 -18.21 -13.70 -0.34
CA TYR A 169 -18.33 -12.40 -0.98
C TYR A 169 -17.50 -11.34 -0.27
N GLN A 170 -17.54 -11.34 1.07
CA GLN A 170 -16.70 -10.46 1.86
C GLN A 170 -15.22 -10.73 1.60
N PHE A 171 -14.80 -12.00 1.59
CA PHE A 171 -13.44 -12.42 1.28
C PHE A 171 -12.96 -11.89 -0.07
N LEU A 172 -13.77 -12.00 -1.12
CA LEU A 172 -13.41 -11.53 -2.46
C LEU A 172 -13.33 -10.00 -2.54
N ILE A 173 -14.26 -9.27 -1.90
CA ILE A 173 -14.21 -7.80 -1.84
C ILE A 173 -12.98 -7.31 -1.08
N ILE A 174 -12.67 -7.92 0.06
CA ILE A 174 -11.50 -7.55 0.85
C ILE A 174 -10.21 -7.95 0.13
N THR A 175 -10.21 -9.03 -0.64
CA THR A 175 -9.08 -9.39 -1.50
C THR A 175 -8.87 -8.36 -2.61
N LEU A 176 -9.93 -7.96 -3.31
CA LEU A 176 -9.90 -6.87 -4.29
C LEU A 176 -9.30 -5.61 -3.69
N TRP A 177 -9.76 -5.27 -2.49
CA TRP A 177 -9.26 -4.13 -1.79
C TRP A 177 -7.77 -4.26 -1.47
N GLY A 178 -7.37 -5.32 -0.79
CA GLY A 178 -5.98 -5.56 -0.41
C GLY A 178 -5.04 -5.57 -1.61
N PHE A 179 -5.48 -6.09 -2.76
CA PHE A 179 -4.72 -6.02 -4.01
C PHE A 179 -4.40 -4.57 -4.40
N PHE A 180 -5.42 -3.72 -4.47
CA PHE A 180 -5.23 -2.32 -4.84
C PHE A 180 -4.42 -1.55 -3.80
N ASP A 181 -4.59 -1.87 -2.52
CA ASP A 181 -3.79 -1.28 -1.43
C ASP A 181 -2.30 -1.57 -1.65
N VAL A 182 -1.93 -2.84 -1.90
CA VAL A 182 -0.55 -3.24 -2.19
C VAL A 182 0.01 -2.52 -3.42
N VAL A 183 -0.72 -2.55 -4.54
CA VAL A 183 -0.24 -2.01 -5.82
C VAL A 183 -0.14 -0.49 -5.80
N MET A 184 -1.13 0.19 -5.21
CA MET A 184 -1.10 1.66 -5.09
C MET A 184 0.09 2.14 -4.29
N GLU A 185 0.41 1.43 -3.21
CA GLU A 185 1.39 1.89 -2.23
C GLU A 185 2.85 1.63 -2.63
N LEU A 186 3.08 0.84 -3.70
CA LEU A 186 4.41 0.70 -4.32
C LEU A 186 5.01 2.05 -4.76
N ALA A 187 4.22 2.92 -5.39
CA ALA A 187 4.71 4.21 -5.87
C ALA A 187 5.04 5.18 -4.72
N PRO A 188 4.19 5.35 -3.69
CA PRO A 188 4.53 6.08 -2.46
C PRO A 188 5.82 5.59 -1.79
N VAL A 189 5.98 4.28 -1.62
CA VAL A 189 7.17 3.71 -0.99
C VAL A 189 8.42 4.08 -1.79
N PHE A 190 8.38 3.92 -3.11
CA PHE A 190 9.46 4.33 -4.00
C PHE A 190 9.74 5.84 -3.90
N ALA A 191 8.71 6.68 -4.00
CA ALA A 191 8.85 8.13 -3.96
C ALA A 191 9.48 8.63 -2.65
N LEU A 192 9.10 8.04 -1.51
CA LEU A 192 9.67 8.41 -0.21
C LEU A 192 11.12 7.94 -0.02
N ILE A 193 11.54 6.87 -0.69
CA ILE A 193 12.95 6.49 -0.77
C ILE A 193 13.71 7.52 -1.63
N GLN A 194 13.17 7.90 -2.80
CA GLN A 194 13.78 8.90 -3.68
C GLN A 194 13.90 10.28 -3.04
N LEU A 195 12.91 10.71 -2.24
CA LEU A 195 12.97 11.94 -1.43
C LEU A 195 14.25 12.02 -0.57
N ARG A 196 14.78 10.87 -0.15
CA ARG A 196 15.97 10.80 0.70
C ARG A 196 17.25 10.71 -0.13
N LEU A 197 17.21 10.02 -1.27
CA LEU A 197 18.37 9.79 -2.14
C LEU A 197 18.69 10.98 -3.05
N ALA A 198 17.67 11.59 -3.64
CA ALA A 198 17.82 12.61 -4.66
C ALA A 198 17.67 14.03 -4.09
N ARG A 199 18.01 14.26 -2.82
CA ARG A 199 17.90 15.58 -2.18
C ARG A 199 18.60 16.65 -3.00
N GLY A 200 17.87 17.72 -3.33
CA GLY A 200 18.37 18.84 -4.15
C GLY A 200 18.14 18.69 -5.67
N HIS A 201 17.77 17.51 -6.17
CA HIS A 201 17.35 17.32 -7.56
C HIS A 201 15.86 17.62 -7.73
N HIS A 202 15.50 18.90 -7.62
CA HIS A 202 14.10 19.34 -7.58
C HIS A 202 13.27 18.90 -8.80
N ASP A 203 13.85 18.89 -10.00
CA ASP A 203 13.15 18.45 -11.21
C ASP A 203 12.81 16.95 -11.19
N TYR A 204 13.75 16.13 -10.74
CA TYR A 204 13.53 14.70 -10.58
C TYR A 204 12.47 14.41 -9.51
N LEU A 205 12.56 15.07 -8.35
CA LEU A 205 11.58 14.89 -7.27
C LEU A 205 10.18 15.35 -7.68
N CYS A 206 10.05 16.50 -8.36
CA CYS A 206 8.79 16.94 -8.95
C CYS A 206 8.19 15.89 -9.90
N PHE A 207 9.02 15.31 -10.78
CA PHE A 207 8.59 14.26 -11.69
C PHE A 207 8.11 13.01 -10.93
N VAL A 208 8.89 12.52 -9.97
CA VAL A 208 8.53 11.34 -9.15
C VAL A 208 7.21 11.57 -8.40
N TYR A 209 7.03 12.73 -7.77
CA TYR A 209 5.79 13.04 -7.05
C TYR A 209 4.60 13.20 -7.97
N LYS A 210 4.77 13.80 -9.15
CA LYS A 210 3.73 13.88 -10.17
C LYS A 210 3.28 12.49 -10.61
N ILE A 211 4.22 11.60 -10.95
CA ILE A 211 3.92 10.22 -11.36
C ILE A 211 3.23 9.47 -10.22
N THR A 212 3.69 9.63 -8.99
CA THR A 212 3.09 9.00 -7.81
C THR A 212 1.65 9.48 -7.58
N ALA A 213 1.39 10.78 -7.70
CA ALA A 213 0.04 11.32 -7.56
C ALA A 213 -0.91 10.81 -8.67
N VAL A 214 -0.44 10.75 -9.92
CA VAL A 214 -1.22 10.20 -11.04
C VAL A 214 -1.50 8.70 -10.84
N TRP A 215 -0.48 7.93 -10.44
CA TRP A 215 -0.60 6.50 -10.13
C TRP A 215 -1.68 6.23 -9.09
N LEU A 216 -1.61 6.94 -7.95
CA LEU A 216 -2.60 6.84 -6.90
C LEU A 216 -3.99 7.23 -7.41
N PHE A 217 -4.12 8.35 -8.13
CA PHE A 217 -5.39 8.80 -8.67
C PHE A 217 -6.03 7.76 -9.59
N VAL A 218 -5.28 7.25 -10.57
CA VAL A 218 -5.81 6.29 -11.56
C VAL A 218 -6.25 5.00 -10.87
N LEU A 219 -5.37 4.38 -10.07
CA LEU A 219 -5.69 3.10 -9.42
C LEU A 219 -6.83 3.23 -8.40
N ASN A 220 -6.91 4.36 -7.71
CA ASN A 220 -7.98 4.62 -6.77
C ASN A 220 -9.36 4.70 -7.46
N ASN A 221 -9.42 5.30 -8.66
CA ASN A 221 -10.62 5.34 -9.48
C ASN A 221 -10.96 3.95 -10.07
N VAL A 222 -9.98 3.21 -10.58
CA VAL A 222 -10.19 1.84 -11.08
C VAL A 222 -10.74 0.95 -9.96
N GLN A 223 -10.15 0.98 -8.77
CA GLN A 223 -10.67 0.25 -7.61
C GLN A 223 -12.12 0.65 -7.29
N THR A 224 -12.46 1.93 -7.41
CA THR A 224 -13.83 2.46 -7.16
C THR A 224 -14.84 1.86 -8.12
N VAL A 225 -14.55 1.91 -9.41
CA VAL A 225 -15.41 1.31 -10.44
C VAL A 225 -15.58 -0.19 -10.18
N MET A 226 -14.49 -0.89 -9.89
CA MET A 226 -14.51 -2.33 -9.60
C MET A 226 -15.31 -2.68 -8.34
N PHE A 227 -15.11 -1.95 -7.25
CA PHE A 227 -15.84 -2.16 -6.00
C PHE A 227 -17.35 -1.96 -6.21
N ILE A 228 -17.75 -0.87 -6.86
CA ILE A 228 -19.16 -0.58 -7.16
C ILE A 228 -19.74 -1.69 -8.03
N TYR A 229 -19.03 -2.08 -9.09
CA TYR A 229 -19.49 -3.11 -10.01
C TYR A 229 -19.67 -4.47 -9.32
N ILE A 230 -18.68 -4.92 -8.53
CA ILE A 230 -18.78 -6.17 -7.78
C ILE A 230 -19.88 -6.10 -6.72
N SER A 231 -19.98 -5.00 -5.99
CA SER A 231 -21.02 -4.81 -4.98
C SER A 231 -22.41 -4.83 -5.59
N TRP A 232 -22.58 -4.25 -6.78
CA TRP A 232 -23.84 -4.30 -7.53
C TRP A 232 -24.20 -5.73 -7.93
N MET A 233 -23.25 -6.51 -8.46
CA MET A 233 -23.49 -7.89 -8.85
C MET A 233 -23.92 -8.82 -7.70
N ILE A 234 -23.41 -8.59 -6.49
CA ILE A 234 -23.71 -9.42 -5.31
C ILE A 234 -24.80 -8.80 -4.42
N TRP A 235 -25.38 -7.67 -4.83
CA TRP A 235 -26.19 -6.82 -3.95
C TRP A 235 -27.37 -7.57 -3.34
N ASP A 236 -28.06 -8.37 -4.14
CA ASP A 236 -29.30 -9.03 -3.70
C ASP A 236 -29.04 -10.15 -2.68
N ASP A 237 -27.90 -10.83 -2.78
CA ASP A 237 -27.51 -11.91 -1.88
C ASP A 237 -26.90 -11.43 -0.55
N TRP A 238 -26.46 -10.17 -0.49
CA TRP A 238 -25.70 -9.67 0.63
C TRP A 238 -26.61 -9.35 1.83
N ALA A 239 -26.23 -9.75 3.05
CA ALA A 239 -27.00 -9.35 4.22
C ALA A 239 -26.91 -7.83 4.45
N LEU A 240 -27.98 -7.26 5.03
CA LEU A 240 -28.13 -5.81 5.22
C LEU A 240 -26.93 -5.17 5.94
N ALA A 241 -26.35 -5.85 6.93
CA ALA A 241 -25.17 -5.38 7.64
C ALA A 241 -23.99 -5.09 6.71
N PHE A 242 -23.76 -5.92 5.67
CA PHE A 242 -22.70 -5.69 4.69
C PHE A 242 -23.06 -4.63 3.65
N LYS A 243 -24.34 -4.52 3.27
CA LYS A 243 -24.84 -3.45 2.38
C LYS A 243 -24.64 -2.05 2.95
N ILE A 244 -24.57 -1.93 4.28
CA ILE A 244 -24.34 -0.66 4.98
C ILE A 244 -22.88 -0.53 5.42
N GLY A 245 -22.38 -1.52 6.15
CA GLY A 245 -21.06 -1.47 6.79
C GLY A 245 -19.92 -1.43 5.78
N THR A 246 -19.98 -2.24 4.72
CA THR A 246 -18.88 -2.31 3.75
C THR A 246 -18.75 -1.02 2.94
N PRO A 247 -19.82 -0.40 2.41
CA PRO A 247 -19.71 0.91 1.75
C PRO A 247 -19.26 2.05 2.68
N MET A 248 -19.71 2.08 3.94
CA MET A 248 -19.26 3.09 4.91
C MET A 248 -17.76 2.99 5.17
N LEU A 249 -17.28 1.76 5.41
CA LEU A 249 -15.86 1.49 5.58
C LEU A 249 -15.09 1.87 4.30
N TYR A 250 -15.59 1.48 3.14
CA TYR A 250 -14.98 1.81 1.86
C TYR A 250 -14.84 3.32 1.65
N ALA A 251 -15.87 4.11 1.97
CA ALA A 251 -15.82 5.57 1.85
C ALA A 251 -14.76 6.20 2.76
N ALA A 252 -14.63 5.73 4.02
CA ALA A 252 -13.64 6.24 4.96
C ALA A 252 -12.20 6.02 4.46
N PHE A 253 -11.94 4.86 3.86
CA PHE A 253 -10.64 4.57 3.28
C PHE A 253 -10.40 5.22 1.93
N LYS A 254 -11.46 5.39 1.13
CA LYS A 254 -11.32 6.19 -0.08
C LYS A 254 -10.87 7.58 0.26
N PHE A 255 -11.44 8.18 1.30
CA PHE A 255 -10.98 9.47 1.79
C PHE A 255 -9.49 9.46 2.15
N SER A 256 -8.99 8.45 2.88
CA SER A 256 -7.55 8.37 3.21
C SER A 256 -6.65 8.22 1.96
N GLN A 257 -7.08 7.45 0.96
CA GLN A 257 -6.36 7.26 -0.29
C GLN A 257 -6.34 8.54 -1.15
N TRP A 258 -7.45 9.27 -1.23
CA TRP A 258 -7.52 10.58 -1.90
C TRP A 258 -6.63 11.61 -1.20
N GLN A 259 -6.64 11.63 0.14
CA GLN A 259 -5.76 12.48 0.93
C GLN A 259 -4.28 12.16 0.66
N GLN A 260 -3.93 10.88 0.49
CA GLN A 260 -2.57 10.46 0.13
C GLN A 260 -2.17 10.96 -1.28
N ALA A 261 -3.05 10.84 -2.28
CA ALA A 261 -2.79 11.37 -3.61
C ALA A 261 -2.57 12.89 -3.59
N TYR A 262 -3.42 13.62 -2.85
CA TYR A 262 -3.29 15.07 -2.67
C TYR A 262 -1.98 15.46 -1.98
N PHE A 263 -1.54 14.68 -0.98
CA PHE A 263 -0.26 14.92 -0.31
C PHE A 263 0.93 14.93 -1.28
N TYR A 264 0.97 14.04 -2.27
CA TYR A 264 2.03 14.06 -3.29
C TYR A 264 1.96 15.27 -4.24
N VAL A 265 0.76 15.79 -4.51
CA VAL A 265 0.61 17.06 -5.23
C VAL A 265 1.19 18.22 -4.42
N VAL A 266 0.95 18.24 -3.10
CA VAL A 266 1.53 19.24 -2.20
C VAL A 266 3.05 19.14 -2.16
N LEU A 267 3.62 17.93 -2.06
CA LEU A 267 5.07 17.73 -2.10
C LEU A 267 5.68 18.20 -3.43
N MET A 268 5.05 17.89 -4.56
CA MET A 268 5.47 18.37 -5.88
C MET A 268 5.49 19.91 -5.94
N ARG A 269 4.43 20.56 -5.44
CA ARG A 269 4.37 22.03 -5.39
C ARG A 269 5.46 22.62 -4.50
N SER A 270 5.73 21.99 -3.35
CA SER A 270 6.80 22.42 -2.44
C SER A 270 8.18 22.37 -3.09
N GLU A 271 8.50 21.28 -3.79
CA GLU A 271 9.79 21.16 -4.51
C GLU A 271 9.91 22.16 -5.66
N LEU A 272 8.81 22.43 -6.38
CA LEU A 272 8.78 23.43 -7.44
C LEU A 272 9.02 24.84 -6.88
N SER A 273 8.37 25.18 -5.77
CA SER A 273 8.57 26.47 -5.08
C SER A 273 10.02 26.63 -4.60
N GLU A 274 10.63 25.59 -4.05
CA GLU A 274 12.04 25.60 -3.65
C GLU A 274 12.98 25.78 -4.83
N LYS A 275 12.70 25.13 -5.97
CA LYS A 275 13.46 25.34 -7.21
C LYS A 275 13.40 26.80 -7.66
N LEU A 276 12.20 27.38 -7.74
CA LEU A 276 12.00 28.77 -8.17
C LEU A 276 12.69 29.75 -7.23
N ARG A 277 12.63 29.51 -5.90
CA ARG A 277 13.33 30.31 -4.91
C ARG A 277 14.85 30.31 -5.13
N LYS A 278 15.44 29.15 -5.41
CA LYS A 278 16.89 29.04 -5.70
C LYS A 278 17.30 29.74 -7.00
N ILE A 279 16.43 29.75 -8.02
CA ILE A 279 16.69 30.48 -9.26
C ILE A 279 16.65 31.98 -8.99
N ALA A 280 15.63 32.47 -8.30
CA ALA A 280 15.50 33.88 -7.94
C ALA A 280 16.69 34.38 -7.10
N LEU A 281 17.16 33.59 -6.12
CA LEU A 281 18.35 33.94 -5.33
C LEU A 281 19.61 34.03 -6.20
N LYS A 282 19.81 33.12 -7.16
CA LYS A 282 20.94 33.19 -8.09
C LYS A 282 20.88 34.38 -9.02
N GLU A 283 19.68 34.79 -9.45
CA GLU A 283 19.50 36.01 -10.25
C GLU A 283 19.83 37.26 -9.43
N VAL A 284 19.41 37.31 -8.17
CA VAL A 284 19.74 38.41 -7.24
C VAL A 284 21.23 38.46 -6.92
N GLU A 285 21.86 37.33 -6.60
CA GLU A 285 23.30 37.24 -6.32
C GLU A 285 24.18 37.42 -7.56
N GLY A 286 23.65 37.10 -8.74
CA GLY A 286 24.32 37.23 -10.03
C GLY A 286 24.19 38.60 -10.69
N HIS A 287 23.36 39.50 -10.15
CA HIS A 287 23.32 40.89 -10.59
C HIS A 287 24.57 41.62 -10.09
N PRO A 288 25.34 42.29 -10.98
CA PRO A 288 26.43 43.15 -10.54
C PRO A 288 25.85 44.24 -9.62
N LEU A 289 26.52 44.46 -8.48
CA LEU A 289 26.17 45.51 -7.53
C LEU A 289 25.99 46.84 -8.26
N SER A 290 24.96 47.59 -7.89
CA SER A 290 24.83 48.96 -8.37
C SER A 290 26.08 49.77 -7.96
N PRO A 291 26.47 50.80 -8.71
CA PRO A 291 27.60 51.67 -8.34
C PRO A 291 27.47 52.29 -6.93
N GLU A 292 26.26 52.39 -6.39
CA GLU A 292 25.99 52.85 -5.02
C GLU A 292 26.24 51.73 -3.99
N GLU A 293 25.83 50.50 -4.30
CA GLU A 293 26.05 49.33 -3.44
C GLU A 293 27.54 48.92 -3.40
N GLU A 294 28.28 49.10 -4.50
CA GLU A 294 29.75 48.96 -4.50
C GLU A 294 30.44 50.02 -3.64
N LYS A 295 29.91 51.25 -3.58
CA LYS A 295 30.45 52.31 -2.73
C LYS A 295 30.20 52.02 -1.26
N GLU A 296 29.01 51.57 -0.88
CA GLU A 296 28.70 51.18 0.50
C GLU A 296 29.55 49.99 0.96
N LYS A 297 29.71 48.97 0.11
CA LYS A 297 30.55 47.80 0.41
C LYS A 297 32.03 48.15 0.59
N ARG A 298 32.53 49.19 -0.10
CA ARG A 298 33.91 49.70 0.08
C ARG A 298 34.08 50.61 1.28
N GLN A 299 33.00 51.20 1.81
CA GLN A 299 33.04 52.07 2.99
C GLN A 299 32.82 51.30 4.31
N GLY A 300 32.33 50.05 4.24
CA GLY A 300 32.15 49.16 5.40
C GLY A 300 33.25 48.14 5.65
N SER A 301 34.36 48.17 4.89
CA SER A 301 35.58 47.36 5.08
C SER A 301 36.74 48.21 5.58
#